data_AF-A0A8R1IVM6-F1
#
_entry.id   AF-A0A8R1IVM6-F1
#
_cell.length_a   1.000
_cell.length_b   1.000
_cell.length_c   1.000
_cell.angle_alpha   90.00
_cell.angle_beta   90.00
_cell.angle_gamma   90.00
#
_symmetry.space_group_name_H-M   'P 1'
#
loop_
_entity.id
_entity.type
_entity.pdbx_description
1 polymer ?
#
loop_
_entity_poly.entity_id
_entity_poly.type
_entity_poly.pdbx_seq_one_letter_code
_entity_poly.pdbx_strand_id
1 'polypeptide(L)'
;MCKIFVAVALLAVAAYAHHAPPSADEIKAELIAAGVSDTAAAGLVAVGEKYKDQFVAAKGDKEAGKNVFDQFTADADTYIQTQSEADQTAYAAFLQKKKADFQAHHKGAAPATST
;
A
#
# COMPACT_ATOMS: atom_id res chain seq x y z
N MET A 1 -19.53 9.35 4.20
CA MET A 1 -18.67 9.04 5.38
C MET A 1 -18.06 7.66 5.16
N CYS A 2 -17.11 7.56 4.24
CA CYS A 2 -16.50 6.29 3.86
C CYS A 2 -15.33 5.98 4.80
N LYS A 3 -15.57 5.07 5.73
CA LYS A 3 -14.58 4.52 6.65
C LYS A 3 -13.64 3.59 5.89
N ILE A 4 -12.68 4.13 5.13
CA ILE A 4 -11.62 3.32 4.50
C ILE A 4 -10.44 3.19 5.48
N PHE A 5 -10.74 2.73 6.70
CA PHE A 5 -9.70 2.32 7.62
C PHE A 5 -9.22 0.93 7.18
N VAL A 6 -7.91 0.75 7.04
CA VAL A 6 -7.23 -0.56 7.00
C VAL A 6 -7.26 -1.29 5.65
N ALA A 7 -6.57 -0.76 4.64
CA ALA A 7 -6.11 -1.61 3.54
C ALA A 7 -4.77 -1.20 2.90
N VAL A 8 -4.06 -0.21 3.45
CA VAL A 8 -2.74 0.25 2.95
C VAL A 8 -1.58 -0.62 3.49
N ALA A 9 -1.82 -1.56 4.41
CA ALA A 9 -0.80 -2.34 5.15
C ALA A 9 0.04 -3.32 4.32
N LEU A 10 -0.10 -3.32 3.00
CA LEU A 10 0.37 -4.41 2.15
C LEU A 10 1.50 -4.05 1.20
N LEU A 11 1.77 -2.75 0.99
CA LEU A 11 2.94 -2.33 0.22
C LEU A 11 4.26 -2.63 0.93
N ALA A 12 4.25 -2.73 2.26
CA ALA A 12 5.43 -3.11 3.03
C ALA A 12 5.76 -4.62 2.96
N VAL A 13 4.79 -5.50 2.63
CA VAL A 13 5.03 -6.96 2.68
C VAL A 13 5.49 -7.54 1.34
N ALA A 14 5.20 -6.87 0.22
CA ALA A 14 5.79 -7.25 -1.08
C ALA A 14 7.33 -7.17 -1.07
N ALA A 15 7.91 -6.28 -0.26
CA ALA A 15 9.36 -6.17 -0.06
C ALA A 15 9.98 -7.39 0.66
N TYR A 16 9.19 -8.28 1.27
CA TYR A 16 9.69 -9.41 2.05
C TYR A 16 9.58 -10.77 1.35
N ALA A 17 8.85 -10.90 0.23
CA ALA A 17 8.54 -12.21 -0.36
C ALA A 17 9.01 -12.44 -1.82
N HIS A 18 9.36 -11.41 -2.59
CA HIS A 18 10.02 -11.56 -3.90
C HIS A 18 10.81 -10.31 -4.28
N HIS A 19 11.87 -10.48 -5.07
CA HIS A 19 12.79 -9.49 -5.65
C HIS A 19 12.35 -8.01 -5.57
N ALA A 20 13.07 -7.24 -4.73
CA ALA A 20 13.03 -5.78 -4.61
C ALA A 20 11.66 -5.13 -4.24
N PRO A 21 11.65 -4.08 -3.41
CA PRO A 21 10.44 -3.29 -3.22
C PRO A 21 9.99 -2.73 -4.58
N PRO A 22 8.68 -2.77 -4.92
CA PRO A 22 8.17 -2.20 -6.16
C PRO A 22 8.58 -0.73 -6.27
N SER A 23 9.05 -0.35 -7.46
CA SER A 23 9.52 1.01 -7.74
C SER A 23 8.35 2.00 -7.73
N ALA A 24 8.62 3.28 -7.47
CA ALA A 24 7.63 4.35 -7.52
C ALA A 24 6.81 4.35 -8.82
N ASP A 25 7.46 4.09 -9.96
CA ASP A 25 6.82 3.95 -11.28
C ASP A 25 5.88 2.74 -11.39
N GLU A 26 6.25 1.61 -10.79
CA GLU A 26 5.40 0.40 -10.78
C GLU A 26 4.16 0.63 -9.93
N ILE A 27 4.32 1.26 -8.76
CA ILE A 27 3.20 1.66 -7.89
C ILE A 27 2.26 2.60 -8.65
N LYS A 28 2.81 3.61 -9.34
CA LYS A 28 2.03 4.56 -10.13
C LYS A 28 1.24 3.84 -11.23
N ALA A 29 1.90 2.96 -11.98
CA ALA A 29 1.28 2.20 -13.05
C ALA A 29 0.17 1.27 -12.54
N GLU A 30 0.36 0.62 -11.39
CA GLU A 30 -0.68 -0.20 -10.76
C GLU A 30 -1.89 0.62 -10.30
N LEU A 31 -1.67 1.83 -9.74
CA LEU A 31 -2.74 2.75 -9.37
C LEU A 31 -3.54 3.21 -10.61
N ILE A 32 -2.84 3.56 -11.69
CA ILE A 32 -3.47 3.95 -12.96
C ILE A 32 -4.26 2.78 -13.56
N ALA A 33 -3.68 1.57 -13.54
CA ALA A 33 -4.36 0.36 -14.00
C ALA A 33 -5.60 0.03 -13.17
N ALA A 34 -5.65 0.46 -11.91
CA ALA A 34 -6.83 0.36 -11.05
C ALA A 34 -7.87 1.46 -11.29
N GLY A 35 -7.59 2.42 -12.18
CA GLY A 35 -8.49 3.51 -12.54
C GLY A 35 -8.26 4.81 -11.76
N VAL A 36 -7.19 4.91 -10.97
CA VAL A 36 -6.77 6.18 -10.34
C VAL A 36 -6.17 7.07 -11.43
N SER A 37 -6.50 8.36 -11.44
CA SER A 37 -5.91 9.30 -12.40
C SER A 37 -4.39 9.43 -12.22
N ASP A 38 -3.69 9.81 -13.30
CA ASP A 38 -2.23 9.97 -13.27
C ASP A 38 -1.78 10.95 -12.17
N THR A 39 -2.51 12.05 -11.99
CA THR A 39 -2.25 13.06 -10.97
C THR A 39 -2.41 12.50 -9.56
N ALA A 40 -3.52 11.80 -9.29
CA ALA A 40 -3.75 11.19 -7.98
C ALA A 40 -2.73 10.06 -7.69
N ALA A 41 -2.37 9.27 -8.70
CA ALA A 41 -1.34 8.25 -8.59
C ALA A 41 0.04 8.86 -8.29
N ALA A 42 0.42 9.94 -8.98
CA ALA A 42 1.66 10.66 -8.72
C ALA A 42 1.72 11.25 -7.31
N GLY A 43 0.61 11.81 -6.81
CA GLY A 43 0.55 12.35 -5.46
C GLY A 43 0.63 11.26 -4.37
N LEU A 44 -0.01 10.11 -4.57
CA LEU A 44 0.13 8.96 -3.67
C LEU A 44 1.57 8.44 -3.61
N VAL A 45 2.26 8.41 -4.76
CA VAL A 45 3.68 8.04 -4.83
C VAL A 45 4.54 9.06 -4.09
N ALA A 46 4.31 10.36 -4.29
CA ALA A 46 5.03 11.42 -3.58
C ALA A 46 4.83 11.35 -2.06
N VAL A 47 3.62 11.00 -1.60
CA VAL A 47 3.37 10.69 -0.18
C VAL A 47 4.24 9.51 0.26
N GLY A 48 4.29 8.41 -0.49
CA GLY A 48 5.15 7.27 -0.15
C GLY A 48 6.64 7.62 -0.08
N GLU A 49 7.13 8.44 -1.01
CA GLU A 49 8.53 8.88 -1.03
C GLU A 49 8.92 9.70 0.20
N LYS A 50 8.02 10.53 0.74
CA LYS A 50 8.22 11.29 1.98
C LYS A 50 8.54 10.39 3.18
N TYR A 51 7.95 9.19 3.22
CA TYR A 51 8.14 8.23 4.31
C TYR A 51 9.25 7.22 4.05
N LYS A 52 9.89 7.22 2.86
CA LYS A 52 10.91 6.24 2.46
C LYS A 52 12.06 6.16 3.47
N ASP A 53 12.64 7.29 3.84
CA ASP A 53 13.75 7.33 4.79
C ASP A 53 13.33 6.86 6.19
N GLN A 54 12.08 7.14 6.58
CA GLN A 54 11.53 6.68 7.86
C GLN A 54 11.29 5.16 7.85
N PHE A 55 10.85 4.58 6.73
CA PHE A 55 10.75 3.13 6.57
C PHE A 55 12.12 2.44 6.61
N VAL A 56 13.14 3.05 6.00
CA VAL A 56 14.52 2.57 6.07
C VAL A 56 15.06 2.66 7.50
N ALA A 57 14.82 3.77 8.19
CA ALA A 57 15.23 3.96 9.59
C ALA A 57 14.50 3.01 10.55
N ALA A 58 13.24 2.69 10.26
CA ALA A 58 12.43 1.74 11.02
C ALA A 58 12.70 0.27 10.66
N LYS A 59 13.61 -0.01 9.72
CA LYS A 59 13.90 -1.38 9.28
C LYS A 59 14.46 -2.21 10.45
N GLY A 60 13.76 -3.30 10.78
CA GLY A 60 14.12 -4.16 11.91
C GLY A 60 13.43 -3.80 13.22
N ASP A 61 12.72 -2.67 13.27
CA ASP A 61 11.88 -2.28 14.40
C ASP A 61 10.40 -2.31 14.01
N LYS A 62 9.67 -3.27 14.58
CA LYS A 62 8.27 -3.52 14.23
C LYS A 62 7.33 -2.42 14.70
N GLU A 63 7.62 -1.79 15.83
CA GLU A 63 6.80 -0.70 16.37
C GLU A 63 7.03 0.60 15.60
N ALA A 64 8.28 0.96 15.34
CA ALA A 64 8.63 2.10 14.51
C ALA A 64 8.09 1.91 13.08
N GLY A 65 8.24 0.71 12.51
CA GLY A 65 7.73 0.39 11.18
C GLY A 65 6.21 0.51 11.12
N LYS A 66 5.50 0.04 12.15
CA LYS A 66 4.05 0.22 12.26
C LYS A 66 3.68 1.71 12.37
N ASN A 67 4.40 2.50 13.17
CA ASN A 67 4.08 3.91 13.37
C ASN A 67 4.26 4.72 12.07
N VAL A 68 5.39 4.52 11.37
CA VAL A 68 5.64 5.12 10.05
C VAL A 68 4.57 4.70 9.05
N PHE A 69 4.19 3.42 9.08
CA PHE A 69 3.13 2.89 8.24
C PHE A 69 1.76 3.52 8.51
N ASP A 70 1.41 3.74 9.78
CA ASP A 70 0.16 4.38 10.21
C ASP A 70 0.08 5.84 9.72
N GLN A 71 1.19 6.58 9.88
CA GLN A 71 1.31 7.96 9.40
C GLN A 71 1.23 8.06 7.87
N PHE A 72 1.97 7.19 7.16
CA PHE A 72 1.89 7.10 5.70
C PHE A 72 0.44 6.85 5.23
N THR A 73 -0.25 5.91 5.88
CA THR A 73 -1.65 5.60 5.55
C THR A 73 -2.57 6.80 5.79
N ALA A 74 -2.39 7.51 6.90
CA ALA A 74 -3.19 8.69 7.22
C ALA A 74 -2.96 9.83 6.22
N ASP A 75 -1.71 10.10 5.81
CA ASP A 75 -1.40 11.11 4.80
C ASP A 75 -1.94 10.71 3.42
N ALA A 76 -1.82 9.43 3.04
CA ALA A 76 -2.36 8.92 1.77
C ALA A 76 -3.90 8.99 1.73
N ASP A 77 -4.58 8.69 2.84
CA ASP A 77 -6.03 8.82 2.97
C ASP A 77 -6.46 10.29 2.92
N THR A 78 -5.75 11.16 3.62
CA THR A 78 -6.00 12.61 3.57
C THR A 78 -5.83 13.13 2.14
N TYR A 79 -4.79 12.70 1.44
CA TYR A 79 -4.55 13.08 0.06
C TYR A 79 -5.67 12.59 -0.87
N ILE A 80 -6.04 11.31 -0.83
CA ILE A 80 -7.08 10.78 -1.73
C ILE A 80 -8.45 11.42 -1.47
N GLN A 81 -8.73 11.83 -0.23
CA GLN A 81 -9.95 12.58 0.10
C GLN A 81 -10.05 13.94 -0.59
N THR A 82 -8.92 14.52 -1.01
CA THR A 82 -8.89 15.77 -1.81
C THR A 82 -9.09 15.54 -3.31
N GLN A 83 -8.97 14.30 -3.77
CA GLN A 83 -9.13 13.92 -5.17
C GLN A 83 -10.61 13.67 -5.51
N SER A 84 -10.90 13.44 -6.79
CA SER A 84 -12.27 13.22 -7.27
C SER A 84 -12.88 11.95 -6.69
N GLU A 85 -14.21 11.86 -6.62
CA GLU A 85 -14.92 10.64 -6.16
C GLU A 85 -14.55 9.39 -6.97
N ALA A 86 -14.25 9.57 -8.26
CA ALA A 86 -13.74 8.51 -9.13
C ALA A 86 -12.38 7.97 -8.65
N ASP A 87 -11.44 8.87 -8.33
CA ASP A 87 -10.11 8.51 -7.81
C ASP A 87 -10.21 7.83 -6.45
N GLN A 88 -11.06 8.35 -5.57
CA GLN A 88 -11.33 7.75 -4.25
C GLN A 88 -11.86 6.32 -4.37
N THR A 89 -12.80 6.11 -5.29
CA THR A 89 -13.39 4.78 -5.52
C THR A 89 -12.39 3.82 -6.15
N ALA A 90 -11.62 4.27 -7.14
CA ALA A 90 -10.57 3.46 -7.77
C ALA A 90 -9.47 3.07 -6.76
N TYR A 91 -9.04 4.02 -5.91
CA TYR A 91 -8.07 3.75 -4.87
C TYR A 91 -8.61 2.76 -3.83
N ALA A 92 -9.86 2.91 -3.39
CA ALA A 92 -10.49 1.96 -2.48
C ALA A 92 -10.53 0.53 -3.07
N ALA A 93 -10.89 0.41 -4.36
CA ALA A 93 -10.91 -0.85 -5.08
C ALA A 93 -9.50 -1.46 -5.22
N PHE A 94 -8.49 -0.63 -5.49
CA PHE A 94 -7.08 -1.05 -5.53
C PHE A 94 -6.64 -1.66 -4.19
N LEU A 95 -6.94 -0.98 -3.08
CA LEU A 95 -6.60 -1.48 -1.75
C LEU A 95 -7.32 -2.79 -1.41
N GLN A 96 -8.59 -2.91 -1.77
CA GLN A 96 -9.35 -4.15 -1.60
C GLN A 96 -8.74 -5.30 -2.43
N LYS A 97 -8.32 -5.03 -3.67
CA LYS A 97 -7.64 -6.01 -4.53
C LYS A 97 -6.32 -6.47 -3.93
N LYS A 98 -5.46 -5.55 -3.48
CA LYS A 98 -4.20 -5.90 -2.80
C LYS A 98 -4.44 -6.71 -1.52
N LYS A 99 -5.51 -6.40 -0.76
CA LYS A 99 -5.92 -7.18 0.43
C LYS A 99 -6.38 -8.59 0.10
N ALA A 100 -7.12 -8.76 -0.99
CA ALA A 100 -7.54 -10.08 -1.46
C ALA A 100 -6.33 -10.90 -1.94
N ASP A 101 -5.43 -10.27 -2.70
CA ASP A 101 -4.18 -10.85 -3.21
C ASP A 101 -3.29 -11.33 -2.04
N PHE A 102 -3.06 -10.48 -1.04
CA PHE A 102 -2.29 -10.87 0.14
C PHE A 102 -2.91 -12.02 0.91
N GLN A 103 -4.24 -12.02 1.11
CA GLN A 103 -4.93 -13.14 1.76
C GLN A 103 -4.84 -14.42 0.93
N ALA A 104 -4.93 -14.35 -0.40
CA ALA A 104 -4.76 -15.49 -1.28
C ALA A 104 -3.33 -16.05 -1.21
N HIS A 105 -2.32 -15.18 -1.18
CA HIS A 105 -0.92 -15.57 -1.01
C HIS A 105 -0.61 -16.12 0.39
N HIS A 106 -1.28 -15.64 1.45
CA HIS A 106 -1.16 -16.22 2.80
C HIS A 106 -1.89 -17.55 2.97
N LYS A 107 -2.93 -17.81 2.16
CA LYS A 107 -3.64 -19.10 2.14
C LYS A 107 -2.91 -20.18 1.31
N GLY A 108 -1.85 -19.80 0.60
CA GLY A 108 -0.87 -20.70 -0.03
C GLY A 108 0.21 -21.21 0.92
N ALA A 109 0.37 -20.63 2.11
CA ALA A 109 1.14 -21.22 3.20
C ALA A 109 0.28 -22.23 3.96
N ALA A 110 -0.08 -23.33 3.29
CA ALA A 110 -0.36 -24.54 4.04
C ALA A 110 0.88 -24.86 4.88
N PRO A 111 0.75 -25.18 6.18
CA PRO A 111 1.87 -25.76 6.90
C PRO A 111 2.27 -27.00 6.13
N ALA A 112 3.54 -27.08 5.72
CA ALA A 112 4.12 -28.34 5.29
C ALA A 112 3.91 -29.31 6.47
N THR A 113 2.91 -30.17 6.36
CA THR A 113 2.78 -31.36 7.18
C THR A 113 4.00 -32.20 6.90
N SER A 114 4.98 -32.12 7.82
CA SER A 114 6.04 -33.12 7.93
C SER A 114 5.40 -34.49 8.06
N THR A 115 6.01 -35.43 7.34
CA THR A 115 5.64 -36.83 7.15
C THR A 115 5.48 -37.60 8.45
#